data_AF-A0A9W6IU82-F1
#
_entry.id   AF-A0A9W6IU82-F1
#
_cell.length_a   1.000
_cell.length_b   1.000
_cell.length_c   1.000
_cell.angle_alpha   90.00
_cell.angle_beta   90.00
_cell.angle_gamma   90.00
#
_symmetry.space_group_name_H-M   'P 1'
#
loop_
_entity.id
_entity.type
_entity.pdbx_description
1 polymer ?
#
loop_
_entity_poly.entity_id
_entity_poly.type
_entity_poly.pdbx_seq_one_letter_code
_entity_poly.pdbx_strand_id
1 'polypeptide(L)'
;MASGFYRSQIGAMLAPEPNMVAAAGFYALYVIGIVLFAVTPGLVAGSWTTALLWGALFGFFCYATYDFTNLATLKDWPATVTIVDLSWGTTLTGAAAVAGFFAARLVGGEG
;
A
#
# COMPACT_ATOMS: atom_id res chain seq x y z
N MET A 1 -6.35 -9.63 -14.09
CA MET A 1 -7.63 -8.93 -13.86
C MET A 1 -7.44 -7.42 -13.67
N ALA A 2 -6.48 -6.92 -12.88
CA ALA A 2 -6.26 -5.48 -12.72
C ALA A 2 -5.75 -4.73 -13.98
N SER A 3 -4.90 -5.35 -14.80
CA SER A 3 -4.30 -4.68 -15.98
C SER A 3 -5.32 -4.23 -17.03
N GLY A 4 -6.43 -4.97 -17.19
CA GLY A 4 -7.50 -4.61 -18.11
C GLY A 4 -8.33 -3.41 -17.62
N PHE A 5 -8.62 -3.37 -16.31
CA PHE A 5 -9.36 -2.27 -15.69
C PHE A 5 -8.57 -0.96 -15.77
N TYR A 6 -7.31 -0.92 -15.30
CA TYR A 6 -6.50 0.30 -15.41
C TYR A 6 -6.25 0.74 -16.85
N ARG A 7 -5.97 -0.19 -17.77
CA ARG A 7 -5.83 0.18 -19.19
C ARG A 7 -7.12 0.78 -19.76
N SER A 8 -8.28 0.29 -19.35
CA SER A 8 -9.56 0.85 -19.80
C SER A 8 -9.86 2.23 -19.22
N GLN A 9 -9.36 2.51 -18.02
CA GLN A 9 -9.67 3.74 -17.26
C GLN A 9 -8.67 4.87 -17.52
N ILE A 10 -7.37 4.55 -17.65
CA ILE A 10 -6.29 5.55 -17.75
C ILE A 10 -5.30 5.24 -18.88
N GLY A 11 -5.67 4.37 -19.83
CA GLY A 11 -4.78 3.88 -20.89
C GLY A 11 -4.09 4.97 -21.73
N ALA A 12 -4.77 6.10 -21.95
CA ALA A 12 -4.22 7.24 -22.68
C ALA A 12 -3.09 7.98 -21.92
N MET A 13 -2.98 7.79 -20.61
CA MET A 13 -1.98 8.41 -19.74
C MET A 13 -0.83 7.46 -19.38
N LEU A 14 -0.92 6.19 -19.75
CA LEU A 14 0.10 5.20 -19.45
C LEU A 14 1.36 5.43 -20.28
N ALA A 15 2.52 5.33 -19.63
CA ALA A 15 3.79 5.30 -20.33
C ALA A 15 3.87 4.05 -21.25
N PRO A 16 4.59 4.13 -22.39
CA PRO A 16 4.77 2.99 -23.30
C PRO A 16 5.42 1.78 -22.61
N GLU A 17 6.36 2.05 -21.71
CA GLU A 17 7.02 1.04 -20.88
C GLU A 17 7.09 1.48 -19.41
N PRO A 18 6.99 0.53 -18.45
CA PRO A 18 7.13 0.83 -17.04
C PRO A 18 8.55 1.28 -16.68
N ASN A 19 8.68 2.32 -15.86
CA ASN A 19 9.97 2.67 -15.26
C ASN A 19 10.28 1.71 -14.10
N MET A 20 11.09 0.69 -14.39
CA MET A 20 11.44 -0.36 -13.43
C MET A 20 12.27 0.13 -12.24
N VAL A 21 13.08 1.18 -12.43
CA VAL A 21 13.88 1.78 -11.36
C VAL A 21 12.98 2.46 -10.34
N ALA A 22 12.01 3.25 -10.83
CA ALA A 22 11.01 3.90 -9.97
C ALA A 22 10.14 2.86 -9.24
N ALA A 23 9.73 1.79 -9.93
CA ALA A 23 8.95 0.71 -9.33
C ALA A 23 9.73 0.00 -8.20
N ALA A 24 10.98 -0.37 -8.44
CA ALA A 24 11.84 -1.00 -7.43
C ALA A 24 12.04 -0.08 -6.22
N GLY A 25 12.32 1.21 -6.45
CA GLY A 25 12.46 2.20 -5.39
C GLY A 25 11.18 2.35 -4.56
N PHE A 26 10.02 2.42 -5.21
CA PHE A 26 8.72 2.45 -4.53
C PHE A 26 8.52 1.24 -3.62
N TYR A 27 8.68 0.02 -4.14
CA TYR A 27 8.44 -1.18 -3.34
C TYR A 27 9.41 -1.30 -2.15
N ALA A 28 10.68 -0.95 -2.33
CA ALA A 28 11.65 -0.92 -1.23
C ALA A 28 11.22 0.06 -0.12
N LEU A 29 10.89 1.30 -0.50
CA LEU A 29 10.46 2.34 0.45
C LEU A 29 9.12 1.97 1.12
N TYR A 30 8.19 1.39 0.37
CA TYR A 30 6.88 1.04 0.89
C TYR A 30 6.97 -0.06 1.94
N VAL A 31 7.80 -1.09 1.71
CA VAL A 31 8.07 -2.14 2.70
C VAL A 31 8.72 -1.57 3.96
N ILE A 32 9.70 -0.68 3.81
CA ILE A 32 10.31 0.01 4.96
C ILE A 32 9.25 0.76 5.76
N GLY A 33 8.36 1.50 5.09
CA GLY A 33 7.25 2.20 5.72
C GLY A 33 6.32 1.28 6.52
N ILE A 34 5.91 0.14 5.94
CA ILE A 34 5.09 -0.86 6.64
C ILE A 34 5.80 -1.35 7.91
N VAL A 35 7.10 -1.64 7.82
CA VAL A 35 7.87 -2.14 8.97
C VAL A 35 7.94 -1.10 10.08
N LEU A 36 8.27 0.14 9.74
CA LEU A 36 8.46 1.23 10.71
C LEU A 36 7.14 1.69 11.34
N PHE A 37 6.09 1.86 10.54
CA PHE A 37 4.85 2.49 11.00
C PHE A 37 3.77 1.51 11.44
N ALA A 38 3.86 0.22 11.06
CA ALA A 38 2.84 -0.76 11.39
C ALA A 38 3.38 -1.97 12.16
N VAL A 39 4.38 -2.67 11.61
CA VAL A 39 4.92 -3.90 12.21
C VAL A 39 5.61 -3.60 13.54
N THR A 40 6.48 -2.60 13.59
CA THR A 40 7.25 -2.24 14.80
C THR A 40 6.32 -1.81 15.94
N PRO A 41 5.34 -0.90 15.75
CA PRO A 41 4.36 -0.59 16.80
C PRO A 41 3.55 -1.81 17.24
N GLY A 42 3.19 -2.70 16.32
CA GLY A 42 2.52 -3.97 16.64
C GLY A 42 3.37 -4.86 17.56
N LEU A 43 4.66 -5.03 17.25
CA LEU A 43 5.61 -5.81 18.03
C LEU A 43 5.82 -5.21 19.43
N VAL A 44 6.04 -3.90 19.52
CA VAL A 44 6.21 -3.17 20.79
C VAL A 44 4.96 -3.31 21.68
N ALA A 45 3.78 -3.20 21.08
CA ALA A 45 2.50 -3.38 21.78
C ALA A 45 2.14 -4.87 22.04
N GLY A 46 2.90 -5.82 21.48
CA GLY A 46 2.58 -7.25 21.54
C GLY A 46 1.23 -7.60 20.89
N SER A 47 0.73 -6.77 19.97
CA SER A 47 -0.65 -6.83 19.47
C SER A 47 -0.71 -6.81 17.95
N TRP A 48 -1.26 -7.88 17.38
CA TRP A 48 -1.49 -7.99 15.93
C TRP A 48 -2.57 -7.02 15.44
N THR A 49 -3.53 -6.64 16.30
CA THR A 49 -4.57 -5.66 15.94
C THR A 49 -3.98 -4.26 15.81
N THR A 50 -2.95 -3.94 16.60
CA THR A 50 -2.16 -2.71 16.45
C THR A 50 -1.46 -2.72 15.09
N ALA A 51 -0.78 -3.82 14.72
CA ALA A 51 -0.16 -3.94 13.40
C ALA A 51 -1.17 -3.79 12.26
N LEU A 52 -2.36 -4.41 12.38
CA LEU A 52 -3.43 -4.32 11.40
C LEU A 52 -3.92 -2.87 11.24
N LEU A 53 -4.26 -2.19 12.34
CA LEU A 53 -4.85 -0.85 12.31
C LEU A 53 -3.85 0.16 11.74
N TRP A 54 -2.61 0.15 12.24
CA TRP A 54 -1.57 1.06 11.75
C TRP A 54 -1.16 0.74 10.31
N GLY A 55 -1.15 -0.54 9.92
CA GLY A 55 -0.91 -0.95 8.53
C GLY A 55 -2.02 -0.49 7.59
N ALA A 56 -3.28 -0.65 7.99
CA ALA A 56 -4.43 -0.18 7.24
C ALA A 56 -4.41 1.35 7.08
N LEU A 57 -4.15 2.10 8.16
CA LEU A 57 -4.05 3.56 8.11
C LEU A 57 -2.89 4.02 7.23
N PHE A 58 -1.71 3.42 7.36
CA PHE A 58 -0.56 3.72 6.49
C PHE A 58 -0.90 3.48 5.01
N GLY A 59 -1.51 2.33 4.71
CA GLY A 59 -2.02 2.01 3.37
C GLY A 59 -2.99 3.05 2.85
N PHE A 60 -4.02 3.36 3.65
CA PHE A 60 -5.03 4.36 3.32
C PHE A 60 -4.41 5.71 2.96
N PHE A 61 -3.51 6.24 3.80
CA PHE A 61 -2.90 7.55 3.55
C PHE A 61 -2.01 7.57 2.30
N CYS A 62 -1.23 6.52 2.05
CA CYS A 62 -0.40 6.44 0.86
C CYS A 62 -1.24 6.42 -0.42
N TYR A 63 -2.26 5.55 -0.48
CA TYR A 63 -3.14 5.46 -1.64
C TYR A 63 -3.98 6.73 -1.79
N ALA A 64 -4.49 7.31 -0.70
CA ALA A 64 -5.21 8.59 -0.73
C ALA A 64 -4.35 9.72 -1.25
N THR A 65 -3.09 9.79 -0.84
CA THR A 65 -2.18 10.81 -1.35
C THR A 65 -2.00 10.68 -2.86
N TYR A 66 -1.81 9.46 -3.38
CA TYR A 66 -1.69 9.23 -4.82
C TYR A 66 -2.98 9.56 -5.57
N ASP A 67 -4.08 8.96 -5.16
CA ASP A 67 -5.37 9.08 -5.84
C ASP A 67 -5.98 10.47 -5.79
N PHE A 68 -5.97 11.12 -4.63
CA PHE A 68 -6.50 12.48 -4.51
C PHE A 68 -5.63 13.50 -5.23
N THR A 69 -4.31 13.30 -5.27
CA THR A 69 -3.44 14.12 -6.12
C THR A 69 -3.79 13.94 -7.59
N ASN A 70 -4.05 12.71 -8.03
CA ASN A 70 -4.45 12.44 -9.42
C ASN A 70 -5.82 13.03 -9.75
N LEU A 71 -6.82 12.90 -8.86
CA LEU A 71 -8.12 13.56 -9.01
C LEU A 71 -8.00 15.08 -9.12
N ALA A 72 -7.04 15.69 -8.41
CA ALA A 72 -6.82 17.13 -8.44
C ALA A 72 -6.04 17.61 -9.68
N THR A 73 -5.16 16.77 -10.24
CA THR A 73 -4.19 17.18 -11.28
C THR A 73 -4.50 16.65 -12.68
N LEU A 74 -5.22 15.53 -12.80
CA LEU A 74 -5.54 14.89 -14.07
C LEU A 74 -7.01 15.12 -14.44
N LYS A 75 -7.25 15.53 -15.70
CA LYS A 75 -8.57 15.98 -16.18
C LYS A 75 -9.68 14.93 -16.08
N ASP A 76 -9.37 13.67 -16.36
CA ASP A 76 -10.35 12.59 -16.51
C ASP A 76 -10.01 11.39 -15.61
N TRP A 77 -9.44 11.62 -14.41
CA TRP A 77 -9.16 10.53 -13.47
C TRP A 77 -10.45 9.95 -12.89
N PRO A 78 -10.74 8.65 -13.05
CA PRO A 78 -12.02 8.10 -12.63
C PRO A 78 -12.13 7.92 -11.12
N ALA A 79 -13.13 8.54 -10.48
CA ALA A 79 -13.36 8.40 -9.03
C ALA A 79 -13.56 6.95 -8.58
N THR A 80 -14.05 6.06 -9.46
CA THR A 80 -14.15 4.63 -9.19
C THR A 80 -12.79 3.97 -9.00
N VAL A 81 -11.76 4.38 -9.74
CA VAL A 81 -10.39 3.89 -9.55
C VAL A 81 -9.93 4.24 -8.14
N THR A 82 -10.12 5.48 -7.72
CA THR A 82 -9.77 5.93 -6.37
C THR A 82 -10.45 5.13 -5.26
N ILE A 83 -11.76 4.87 -5.38
CA ILE A 83 -12.46 4.08 -4.35
C ILE A 83 -11.90 2.65 -4.26
N VAL A 84 -11.64 2.04 -5.41
CA VAL A 84 -11.09 0.68 -5.47
C VAL A 84 -9.66 0.64 -4.93
N ASP A 85 -8.83 1.60 -5.33
CA ASP A 85 -7.42 1.69 -4.95
C ASP A 85 -7.26 1.96 -3.46
N LEU A 86 -8.08 2.85 -2.89
CA LEU A 86 -8.11 3.07 -1.44
C LEU A 86 -8.51 1.82 -0.68
N SER A 87 -9.57 1.14 -1.11
CA SER A 87 -10.07 -0.06 -0.46
C SER A 87 -9.03 -1.18 -0.51
N TRP A 88 -8.43 -1.37 -1.68
CA TRP A 88 -7.41 -2.39 -1.91
C TRP A 88 -6.12 -2.08 -1.16
N GLY A 89 -5.61 -0.86 -1.26
CA GLY A 89 -4.40 -0.41 -0.58
C GLY A 89 -4.49 -0.49 0.94
N THR A 90 -5.62 -0.06 1.51
CA THR A 90 -5.89 -0.18 2.95
C THR A 90 -5.88 -1.65 3.39
N THR A 91 -6.62 -2.50 2.68
CA THR A 91 -6.78 -3.91 3.06
C THR A 91 -5.48 -4.70 2.90
N LEU A 92 -4.80 -4.53 1.76
CA LEU A 92 -3.58 -5.25 1.44
C LEU A 92 -2.44 -4.85 2.39
N THR A 93 -2.29 -3.56 2.68
CA THR A 93 -1.22 -3.08 3.58
C THR A 93 -1.49 -3.49 5.02
N GLY A 94 -2.75 -3.46 5.48
CA GLY A 94 -3.13 -4.02 6.78
C GLY A 94 -2.82 -5.51 6.89
N ALA A 95 -3.18 -6.31 5.88
CA ALA A 95 -2.87 -7.74 5.83
C ALA A 95 -1.35 -8.01 5.81
N ALA A 96 -0.60 -7.25 5.01
CA ALA A 96 0.85 -7.34 4.94
C ALA A 96 1.52 -7.01 6.30
N ALA A 97 1.01 -6.00 7.02
CA ALA A 97 1.50 -5.65 8.35
C ALA A 97 1.25 -6.78 9.37
N VAL A 98 0.07 -7.42 9.34
CA VAL A 98 -0.23 -8.59 10.19
C VAL A 98 0.70 -9.76 9.87
N ALA A 99 0.88 -10.06 8.58
CA ALA A 99 1.81 -11.11 8.15
C ALA A 99 3.25 -10.80 8.61
N GLY A 100 3.69 -9.54 8.45
CA GLY A 100 5.00 -9.08 8.90
C GLY A 100 5.17 -9.18 10.42
N PHE A 101 4.14 -8.84 11.21
CA PHE A 101 4.14 -9.01 12.66
C PHE A 101 4.36 -10.46 13.07
N PHE A 102 3.61 -11.40 12.50
CA PHE A 102 3.77 -12.82 12.82
C PHE A 102 5.10 -13.38 12.32
N ALA A 103 5.54 -13.02 11.12
CA ALA A 103 6.84 -13.42 10.59
C ALA A 103 8.00 -12.93 11.50
N ALA A 104 7.96 -11.67 11.93
CA ALA A 104 8.95 -11.11 12.83
C ALA A 104 8.95 -11.80 14.20
N ARG A 105 7.77 -12.17 14.73
CA ARG A 105 7.68 -12.95 15.97
C ARG A 105 8.24 -14.37 15.85
N LEU A 106 8.05 -15.02 14.70
CA LEU A 106 8.59 -16.35 14.45
C LEU A 106 10.12 -16.33 14.33
N VAL A 107 10.67 -15.30 13.69
CA VAL A 107 12.13 -15.14 13.52
C VAL A 107 12.80 -14.63 14.81
N GLY A 108 12.14 -13.76 15.56
CA GLY A 108 12.64 -13.26 16.85
C GLY A 108 12.33 -14.17 18.05
N GLY A 109 11.60 -15.27 17.83
CA GLY A 109 11.08 -16.19 18.85
C GLY A 109 12.03 -17.31 19.25
N GLU A 110 13.33 -17.03 19.42
CA GLU A 110 14.26 -17.79 20.26
C GLU A 110 14.58 -17.01 21.56
N GLY A 111 13.54 -16.59 22.31
CA GLY A 111 13.70 -15.84 23.56
C GLY A 111 12.55 -16.04 24.52
#